data_AF-A0A1V5INW7-F1
#
_entry.id   AF-A0A1V5INW7-F1
#
_cell.length_a   1.000
_cell.length_b   1.000
_cell.length_c   1.000
_cell.angle_alpha   90.00
_cell.angle_beta   90.00
_cell.angle_gamma   90.00
#
_symmetry.space_group_name_H-M   'P 1'
#
loop_
_entity.id
_entity.type
_entity.pdbx_description
1 polymer ?
#
loop_
_entity_poly.entity_id
_entity_poly.type
_entity_poly.pdbx_seq_one_letter_code
_entity_poly.pdbx_strand_id
1 'polypeptide(L)'
;MNVGDVIVAVDRLAPFALAEPWDHVGLQVGSPHDGLSNDAAASAGARPVVLVALEVSDAALEEAGRLGARAIVAHHPLIFDPLERLSDDTAAGRLALRAARQGIAVIAAHTNLDKARGGIADVVAALLGLEAVQPLQPAAADVLKLVGFVPEDDADLVRQALFAVGAGVIGEYEHCSWSVGGQGTFFGRHGTTPAAGVAGRDETVAELRMEVVFPRRLRRRVVAAYIAAHPYEEPAFDLVPVENEIASLGLGRLGVLPAPLSLVALADEVAAVLRLPSVRYAGDGAREVLRVAVLPGSGAEAIARGVAQVADVLVTGDVKYHEARAAQAQGLALIDAPHGWTEQEAMLRWAERLADALGPGVTVETFRDPAVGVWSAAGSLAAAAAAPPVSPPVSAARAPGGATGSPASEAGRTASRDDDRHRLYADGGARGNPGPAGIGARLVNAAGQVVEEVADYIGTATNNVAEYQALLTGLEAALDRGVERLDVFLDSELVVHQVNGRYKVKAAVLKPLHRQACLLLSKFHEVDVRHIPREQNAAADALVNQAIDAATR
;
A
#
# COMPACT_ATOMS: atom_id res chain seq x y z
N MET A 1 -6.80 2.31 31.24
CA MET A 1 -6.45 2.11 29.83
C MET A 1 -5.37 3.12 29.45
N ASN A 2 -4.38 2.69 28.67
CA ASN A 2 -3.25 3.46 28.18
C ASN A 2 -3.22 3.48 26.63
N VAL A 3 -2.28 4.20 26.05
CA VAL A 3 -2.07 4.26 24.59
C VAL A 3 -1.74 2.88 24.00
N GLY A 4 -1.02 2.02 24.74
CA GLY A 4 -0.74 0.63 24.36
C GLY A 4 -1.99 -0.22 24.12
N ASP A 5 -3.02 -0.04 24.94
CA ASP A 5 -4.32 -0.72 24.77
C ASP A 5 -5.00 -0.28 23.45
N VAL A 6 -4.86 0.99 23.04
CA VAL A 6 -5.33 1.50 21.74
C VAL A 6 -4.54 0.90 20.59
N ILE A 7 -3.22 0.82 20.72
CA ILE A 7 -2.34 0.18 19.71
C ILE A 7 -2.73 -1.30 19.52
N VAL A 8 -3.08 -2.02 20.60
CA VAL A 8 -3.55 -3.41 20.53
C VAL A 8 -4.93 -3.51 19.87
N ALA A 9 -5.86 -2.60 20.15
CA ALA A 9 -7.15 -2.55 19.46
C ALA A 9 -6.99 -2.29 17.95
N VAL A 10 -6.08 -1.38 17.56
CA VAL A 10 -5.75 -1.13 16.16
C VAL A 10 -5.06 -2.33 15.50
N ASP A 11 -4.05 -2.97 16.11
CA ASP A 11 -3.39 -4.17 15.55
C ASP A 11 -4.35 -5.38 15.45
N ARG A 12 -5.41 -5.41 16.26
CA ARG A 12 -6.47 -6.43 16.15
C ARG A 12 -7.39 -6.18 14.96
N LEU A 13 -7.83 -4.93 14.75
CA LEU A 13 -8.75 -4.57 13.66
C LEU A 13 -8.04 -4.47 12.30
N ALA A 14 -6.82 -3.94 12.29
CA ALA A 14 -5.98 -3.72 11.12
C ALA A 14 -4.52 -4.04 11.47
N PRO A 15 -4.11 -5.32 11.44
CA PRO A 15 -2.78 -5.73 11.87
C PRO A 15 -1.67 -4.97 11.15
N PHE A 16 -0.76 -4.33 11.90
CA PHE A 16 0.29 -3.48 11.34
C PHE A 16 1.22 -4.25 10.37
N ALA A 17 1.32 -5.58 10.53
CA ALA A 17 2.04 -6.46 9.62
C ALA A 17 1.41 -6.61 8.22
N LEU A 18 0.19 -6.10 7.99
CA LEU A 18 -0.41 -6.02 6.66
C LEU A 18 0.10 -4.81 5.86
N ALA A 19 0.69 -3.80 6.52
CA ALA A 19 1.17 -2.60 5.84
C ALA A 19 2.17 -2.93 4.72
N GLU A 20 2.23 -2.08 3.70
CA GLU A 20 3.26 -2.17 2.68
C GLU A 20 4.68 -2.05 3.28
N PRO A 21 5.71 -2.72 2.71
CA PRO A 21 7.06 -2.70 3.27
C PRO A 21 7.73 -1.30 3.35
N TRP A 22 7.19 -0.32 2.64
CA TRP A 22 7.63 1.07 2.65
C TRP A 22 6.89 1.94 3.69
N ASP A 23 5.82 1.43 4.29
CA ASP A 23 4.87 2.21 5.08
C ASP A 23 5.25 2.28 6.57
N HIS A 24 4.79 3.33 7.26
CA HIS A 24 5.25 3.71 8.59
C HIS A 24 4.09 3.85 9.60
N VAL A 25 3.41 2.72 9.79
CA VAL A 25 2.22 2.56 10.66
C VAL A 25 2.57 2.32 12.13
N GLY A 26 1.58 2.45 13.02
CA GLY A 26 1.72 2.29 14.46
C GLY A 26 1.94 3.61 15.21
N LEU A 27 2.48 3.55 16.42
CA LEU A 27 2.73 4.72 17.26
C LEU A 27 3.88 5.57 16.70
N GLN A 28 3.57 6.81 16.30
CA GLN A 28 4.54 7.77 15.76
C GLN A 28 4.96 8.84 16.76
N VAL A 29 4.06 9.23 17.67
CA VAL A 29 4.30 10.25 18.72
C VAL A 29 3.69 9.79 20.04
N GLY A 30 4.36 10.04 21.16
CA GLY A 30 3.93 9.63 22.50
C GLY A 30 4.55 8.32 22.96
N SER A 31 4.01 7.73 24.02
CA SER A 31 4.47 6.47 24.61
C SER A 31 3.30 5.49 24.83
N PRO A 32 3.48 4.18 24.62
CA PRO A 32 2.43 3.18 24.87
C PRO A 32 2.02 3.09 26.34
N HIS A 33 2.84 3.62 27.25
CA HIS A 33 2.56 3.63 28.69
C HIS A 33 1.75 4.86 29.14
N ASP A 34 1.49 5.82 28.25
CA ASP A 34 0.77 7.04 28.58
C ASP A 34 -0.71 6.75 28.86
N GLY A 35 -1.25 7.32 29.94
CA GLY A 35 -2.65 7.16 30.31
C GLY A 35 -3.59 7.93 29.38
N LEU A 36 -4.72 7.32 28.99
CA LEU A 36 -5.69 7.96 28.09
C LEU A 36 -6.53 9.08 28.74
N SER A 37 -6.42 9.27 30.05
CA SER A 37 -7.03 10.39 30.79
C SER A 37 -5.93 11.33 31.28
N ASN A 38 -6.17 12.65 31.24
CA ASN A 38 -5.37 13.60 32.01
C ASN A 38 -5.85 13.64 33.49
N ASP A 39 -5.00 14.13 34.39
CA ASP A 39 -5.27 14.09 35.85
C ASP A 39 -6.56 14.79 36.27
N ALA A 40 -6.93 15.88 35.57
CA ALA A 40 -8.16 16.63 35.83
C ALA A 40 -9.40 15.84 35.38
N ALA A 41 -9.37 15.24 34.19
CA ALA A 41 -10.45 14.39 33.68
C ALA A 41 -10.63 13.11 34.50
N ALA A 42 -9.52 12.48 34.91
CA ALA A 42 -9.53 11.32 35.81
C ALA A 42 -10.15 11.67 37.18
N SER A 43 -9.79 12.81 37.75
CA SER A 43 -10.36 13.30 39.01
C SER A 43 -11.85 13.65 38.92
N ALA A 44 -12.33 14.00 37.72
CA ALA A 44 -13.74 14.29 37.45
C ALA A 44 -14.58 13.05 37.08
N GLY A 45 -13.97 11.86 36.99
CA GLY A 45 -14.65 10.64 36.55
C GLY A 45 -15.06 10.63 35.07
N ALA A 46 -14.47 11.50 34.26
CA ALA A 46 -14.72 11.55 32.82
C ALA A 46 -14.08 10.34 32.12
N ARG A 47 -14.75 9.77 31.11
CA ARG A 47 -14.18 8.70 30.30
C ARG A 47 -12.99 9.24 29.49
N PRO A 48 -11.89 8.47 29.34
CA PRO A 48 -10.84 8.81 28.38
C PRO A 48 -11.39 8.96 26.96
N VAL A 49 -10.76 9.84 26.17
CA VAL A 49 -11.16 10.12 24.80
C VAL A 49 -10.02 9.77 23.83
N VAL A 50 -10.38 9.07 22.75
CA VAL A 50 -9.54 8.84 21.57
C VAL A 50 -10.19 9.53 20.39
N LEU A 51 -9.44 10.30 19.61
CA LEU A 51 -9.94 10.95 18.41
C LEU A 51 -9.55 10.14 17.17
N VAL A 52 -10.50 9.87 16.28
CA VAL A 52 -10.24 9.29 14.95
C VAL A 52 -10.30 10.39 13.90
N ALA A 53 -9.29 10.47 13.03
CA ALA A 53 -9.18 11.46 11.97
C ALA A 53 -8.63 10.82 10.69
N LEU A 54 -8.78 11.48 9.53
CA LEU A 54 -8.04 11.06 8.33
C LEU A 54 -6.53 11.34 8.51
N GLU A 55 -6.20 12.57 8.87
CA GLU A 55 -4.84 13.07 9.03
C GLU A 55 -4.68 13.87 10.32
N VAL A 56 -3.44 14.08 10.77
CA VAL A 56 -3.15 14.96 11.91
C VAL A 56 -2.89 16.37 11.39
N SER A 57 -3.91 17.23 11.46
CA SER A 57 -3.80 18.66 11.15
C SER A 57 -3.73 19.53 12.41
N ASP A 58 -3.42 20.83 12.27
CA ASP A 58 -3.48 21.78 13.38
C ASP A 58 -4.90 21.86 13.98
N ALA A 59 -5.95 21.72 13.14
CA ALA A 59 -7.34 21.67 13.57
C ALA A 59 -7.70 20.36 14.30
N ALA A 60 -7.17 19.22 13.85
CA ALA A 60 -7.34 17.94 14.55
C ALA A 60 -6.72 17.95 15.95
N LEU A 61 -5.56 18.59 16.11
CA LEU A 61 -4.90 18.77 17.42
C LEU A 61 -5.64 19.76 18.34
N GLU A 62 -6.31 20.76 17.77
CA GLU A 62 -7.17 21.68 18.51
C GLU A 62 -8.44 21.00 19.01
N GLU A 63 -9.08 20.18 18.17
CA GLU A 63 -10.24 19.40 18.54
C GLU A 63 -9.90 18.33 19.58
N ALA A 64 -8.79 17.61 19.41
CA ALA A 64 -8.28 16.66 20.41
C ALA A 64 -8.04 17.36 21.75
N GLY A 65 -7.42 18.54 21.74
CA GLY A 65 -7.23 19.36 22.94
C GLY A 65 -8.54 19.81 23.60
N ARG A 66 -9.53 20.23 22.79
CA ARG A 66 -10.88 20.64 23.27
C ARG A 66 -11.64 19.48 23.92
N LEU A 67 -11.52 18.29 23.36
CA LEU A 67 -12.14 17.05 23.87
C LEU A 67 -11.35 16.44 25.05
N GLY A 68 -10.13 16.91 25.31
CA GLY A 68 -9.23 16.32 26.30
C GLY A 68 -8.67 14.96 25.88
N ALA A 69 -8.70 14.63 24.59
CA ALA A 69 -8.21 13.38 24.04
C ALA A 69 -6.70 13.25 24.22
N ARG A 70 -6.24 12.01 24.47
CA ARG A 70 -4.81 11.70 24.71
C ARG A 70 -4.20 10.80 23.63
N ALA A 71 -4.99 10.39 22.66
CA ALA A 71 -4.53 9.72 21.45
C ALA A 71 -5.36 10.18 20.23
N ILE A 72 -4.69 10.33 19.10
CA ILE A 72 -5.28 10.42 17.77
C ILE A 72 -4.92 9.14 17.01
N VAL A 73 -5.93 8.48 16.44
CA VAL A 73 -5.75 7.44 15.42
C VAL A 73 -6.02 8.07 14.07
N ALA A 74 -4.97 8.22 13.26
CA ALA A 74 -5.02 8.80 11.92
C ALA A 74 -4.85 7.70 10.86
N HIS A 75 -5.43 7.90 9.68
CA HIS A 75 -5.15 7.03 8.53
C HIS A 75 -3.78 7.36 7.96
N HIS A 76 -3.59 8.62 7.55
CA HIS A 76 -2.36 9.10 6.97
C HIS A 76 -1.24 9.23 8.03
N PRO A 77 -0.05 8.66 7.78
CA PRO A 77 1.12 8.82 8.65
C PRO A 77 1.53 10.30 8.78
N LEU A 78 1.50 10.85 9.99
CA LEU A 78 2.02 12.19 10.29
C LEU A 78 3.52 12.28 9.98
N ILE A 79 4.26 11.24 10.35
CA ILE A 79 5.67 11.06 10.02
C ILE A 79 5.72 10.05 8.86
N PHE A 80 5.54 10.53 7.64
CA PHE A 80 5.67 9.71 6.43
C PHE A 80 7.15 9.53 6.05
N ASP A 81 7.92 10.61 5.90
CA ASP A 81 9.37 10.52 5.79
C ASP A 81 10.04 10.59 7.18
N PRO A 82 11.15 9.85 7.43
CA PRO A 82 11.92 9.96 8.66
C PRO A 82 12.39 11.39 8.94
N LEU A 83 12.04 11.93 10.12
CA LEU A 83 12.47 13.27 10.54
C LEU A 83 13.98 13.31 10.82
N GLU A 84 14.72 14.15 10.09
CA GLU A 84 16.15 14.43 10.42
C GLU A 84 16.32 15.16 11.77
N ARG A 85 15.29 15.91 12.18
CA ARG A 85 15.23 16.71 13.41
C ARG A 85 13.77 16.88 13.83
N LEU A 86 13.52 17.03 15.13
CA LEU A 86 12.21 17.40 15.66
C LEU A 86 12.18 18.91 15.96
N SER A 87 11.87 19.70 14.92
CA SER A 87 11.68 21.15 14.97
C SER A 87 10.40 21.54 14.22
N ASP A 88 10.03 22.82 14.28
CA ASP A 88 8.94 23.42 13.52
C ASP A 88 9.31 23.81 12.07
N ASP A 89 10.53 23.45 11.62
CA ASP A 89 11.01 23.67 10.24
C ASP A 89 10.17 22.96 9.16
N THR A 90 9.47 21.87 9.51
CA THR A 90 8.61 21.10 8.60
C THR A 90 7.20 20.95 9.19
N ALA A 91 6.20 20.71 8.33
CA ALA A 91 4.82 20.50 8.79
C ALA A 91 4.71 19.30 9.75
N ALA A 92 5.25 18.14 9.35
CA ALA A 92 5.30 16.93 10.17
C ALA A 92 6.03 17.16 11.50
N GLY A 93 7.20 17.83 11.49
CA GLY A 93 7.97 18.15 12.69
C GLY A 93 7.22 19.10 13.64
N ARG A 94 6.61 20.16 13.11
CA ARG A 94 5.79 21.12 13.88
C ARG A 94 4.62 20.42 14.57
N LEU A 95 3.86 19.62 13.83
CA LEU A 95 2.67 18.91 14.31
C LEU A 95 3.03 17.82 15.31
N ALA A 96 4.10 17.04 15.07
CA ALA A 96 4.60 16.04 16.02
C ALA A 96 5.10 16.69 17.32
N LEU A 97 5.82 17.82 17.23
CA LEU A 97 6.27 18.58 18.39
C LEU A 97 5.10 19.20 19.16
N ARG A 98 4.04 19.64 18.46
CA ARG A 98 2.79 20.14 19.07
C ARG A 98 2.05 19.03 19.81
N ALA A 99 1.82 17.88 19.18
CA ALA A 99 1.18 16.71 19.76
C ALA A 99 1.93 16.21 21.02
N ALA A 100 3.26 16.08 20.93
CA ALA A 100 4.11 15.70 22.06
C ALA A 100 4.01 16.70 23.23
N ARG A 101 4.03 18.01 22.97
CA ARG A 101 3.88 19.06 23.99
C ARG A 101 2.49 19.08 24.64
N GLN A 102 1.45 18.69 23.91
CA GLN A 102 0.08 18.55 24.43
C GLN A 102 -0.13 17.22 25.18
N GLY A 103 0.80 16.27 25.06
CA GLY A 103 0.64 14.91 25.60
C GLY A 103 -0.46 14.14 24.86
N ILE A 104 -0.48 14.28 23.53
CA ILE A 104 -1.39 13.57 22.63
C ILE A 104 -0.54 12.58 21.82
N ALA A 105 -0.81 11.29 21.98
CA ALA A 105 -0.20 10.25 21.17
C ALA A 105 -0.75 10.26 19.74
N VAL A 106 0.05 9.88 18.76
CA VAL A 106 -0.36 9.75 17.35
C VAL A 106 -0.09 8.32 16.90
N ILE A 107 -1.15 7.63 16.46
CA ILE A 107 -1.11 6.26 15.94
C ILE A 107 -1.57 6.30 14.49
N ALA A 108 -0.74 5.82 13.56
CA ALA A 108 -1.06 5.74 12.14
C ALA A 108 -1.59 4.35 11.75
N ALA A 109 -2.67 4.29 10.98
CA ALA A 109 -3.28 3.08 10.45
C ALA A 109 -3.62 3.28 8.96
N HIS A 110 -2.59 3.13 8.13
CA HIS A 110 -2.57 3.46 6.70
C HIS A 110 -2.83 2.22 5.84
N THR A 111 -1.85 1.72 5.08
CA THR A 111 -2.05 0.59 4.16
C THR A 111 -2.41 -0.74 4.85
N ASN A 112 -2.12 -0.88 6.15
CA ASN A 112 -2.64 -1.99 6.94
C ASN A 112 -4.17 -1.94 7.07
N LEU A 113 -4.74 -0.75 7.19
CA LEU A 113 -6.18 -0.53 7.29
C LEU A 113 -6.89 -0.61 5.94
N ASP A 114 -6.22 -0.28 4.83
CA ASP A 114 -6.76 -0.52 3.48
C ASP A 114 -6.90 -2.00 3.15
N LYS A 115 -5.96 -2.81 3.67
CA LYS A 115 -5.95 -4.27 3.50
C LYS A 115 -6.82 -5.02 4.50
N ALA A 116 -7.13 -4.41 5.64
CA ALA A 116 -7.82 -5.04 6.75
C ALA A 116 -9.26 -5.46 6.41
N ARG A 117 -9.73 -6.52 7.08
CA ARG A 117 -11.14 -6.93 7.07
C ARG A 117 -11.96 -5.90 7.86
N GLY A 118 -12.95 -5.31 7.21
CA GLY A 118 -13.72 -4.20 7.76
C GLY A 118 -12.99 -2.85 7.75
N GLY A 119 -11.87 -2.75 7.03
CA GLY A 119 -11.09 -1.52 6.85
C GLY A 119 -11.66 -0.57 5.78
N ILE A 120 -10.85 0.39 5.29
CA ILE A 120 -11.31 1.49 4.42
C ILE A 120 -12.10 0.97 3.21
N ALA A 121 -11.53 0.04 2.44
CA ALA A 121 -12.16 -0.47 1.23
C ALA A 121 -13.44 -1.28 1.48
N ASP A 122 -13.54 -2.01 2.61
CA ASP A 122 -14.79 -2.69 3.02
C ASP A 122 -15.88 -1.70 3.42
N VAL A 123 -15.50 -0.62 4.11
CA VAL A 123 -16.44 0.43 4.52
C VAL A 123 -16.99 1.17 3.29
N VAL A 124 -16.14 1.54 2.32
CA VAL A 124 -16.62 2.19 1.08
C VAL A 124 -17.48 1.23 0.26
N ALA A 125 -17.11 -0.05 0.14
CA ALA A 125 -17.94 -1.05 -0.54
C ALA A 125 -19.33 -1.20 0.13
N ALA A 126 -19.40 -1.18 1.46
CA ALA A 126 -20.66 -1.22 2.21
C ALA A 126 -21.48 0.07 2.05
N LEU A 127 -20.85 1.23 2.01
CA LEU A 127 -21.53 2.52 1.76
C LEU A 127 -22.14 2.59 0.36
N LEU A 128 -21.49 1.96 -0.63
CA LEU A 128 -22.01 1.81 -2.01
C LEU A 128 -23.00 0.63 -2.16
N GLY A 129 -23.35 -0.06 -1.08
CA GLY A 129 -24.31 -1.17 -1.10
C GLY A 129 -23.86 -2.40 -1.89
N LEU A 130 -22.54 -2.62 -2.04
CA LEU A 130 -22.02 -3.75 -2.81
C LEU A 130 -22.23 -5.09 -2.08
N GLU A 131 -22.68 -6.09 -2.85
CA GLU A 131 -22.84 -7.47 -2.43
C GLU A 131 -21.66 -8.34 -2.89
N ALA A 132 -21.54 -9.56 -2.33
CA ALA A 132 -20.52 -10.55 -2.67
C ALA A 132 -19.07 -10.01 -2.64
N VAL A 133 -18.80 -9.08 -1.72
CA VAL A 133 -17.55 -8.33 -1.63
C VAL A 133 -16.36 -9.23 -1.26
N GLN A 134 -15.29 -9.13 -2.05
CA GLN A 134 -13.99 -9.80 -1.86
C GLN A 134 -12.82 -8.83 -2.10
N PRO A 135 -11.60 -9.10 -1.59
CA PRO A 135 -10.42 -8.31 -1.92
C PRO A 135 -10.18 -8.21 -3.42
N LEU A 136 -9.88 -7.01 -3.92
CA LEU A 136 -9.51 -6.83 -5.34
C LEU A 136 -8.10 -7.36 -5.62
N GLN A 137 -7.18 -7.17 -4.67
CA GLN A 137 -5.81 -7.67 -4.72
C GLN A 137 -5.51 -8.40 -3.40
N PRO A 138 -5.68 -9.73 -3.32
CA PRO A 138 -5.51 -10.49 -2.09
C PRO A 138 -4.14 -10.29 -1.43
N ALA A 139 -4.11 -10.19 -0.10
CA ALA A 139 -2.88 -10.18 0.66
C ALA A 139 -2.40 -11.60 0.95
N ALA A 140 -1.12 -11.86 0.70
CA ALA A 140 -0.46 -13.07 1.15
C ALA A 140 -0.45 -13.15 2.69
N ALA A 141 -0.66 -14.35 3.24
CA ALA A 141 -0.51 -14.59 4.66
C ALA A 141 0.97 -14.49 5.07
N ASP A 142 1.38 -13.43 5.78
CA ASP A 142 2.68 -13.41 6.46
C ASP A 142 2.65 -14.27 7.73
N VAL A 143 2.45 -15.57 7.54
CA VAL A 143 2.31 -16.56 8.62
C VAL A 143 3.30 -17.70 8.44
N LEU A 144 3.64 -18.31 9.57
CA LEU A 144 4.39 -19.54 9.67
C LEU A 144 3.51 -20.60 10.31
N LYS A 145 3.75 -21.86 9.97
CA LYS A 145 3.26 -23.00 10.72
C LYS A 145 4.43 -23.58 11.52
N LEU A 146 4.27 -23.70 12.83
CA LEU A 146 5.13 -24.55 13.66
C LEU A 146 4.57 -25.97 13.58
N VAL A 147 5.45 -26.92 13.27
CA VAL A 147 5.19 -28.36 13.38
C VAL A 147 6.10 -28.89 14.47
N GLY A 148 5.53 -29.37 15.57
CA GLY A 148 6.26 -29.90 16.72
C GLY A 148 5.92 -31.37 16.98
N PHE A 149 6.78 -32.05 17.73
CA PHE A 149 6.62 -33.46 18.11
C PHE A 149 6.72 -33.57 19.63
N VAL A 150 5.59 -33.83 20.28
CA VAL A 150 5.45 -33.74 21.76
C VAL A 150 4.90 -35.07 22.30
N PRO A 151 5.38 -35.60 23.45
CA PRO A 151 4.70 -36.68 24.17
C PRO A 151 3.20 -36.40 24.39
N GLU A 152 2.38 -37.45 24.36
CA GLU A 152 0.91 -37.30 24.46
C GLU A 152 0.48 -36.60 25.76
N ASP A 153 1.13 -36.94 26.89
CA ASP A 153 0.82 -36.39 28.22
C ASP A 153 1.17 -34.89 28.38
N ASP A 154 2.14 -34.38 27.62
CA ASP A 154 2.63 -32.99 27.71
C ASP A 154 2.00 -32.05 26.65
N ALA A 155 1.29 -32.59 25.66
CA ALA A 155 0.83 -31.84 24.49
C ALA A 155 -0.07 -30.64 24.84
N ASP A 156 -0.94 -30.77 25.84
CA ASP A 156 -1.85 -29.68 26.25
C ASP A 156 -1.13 -28.52 26.95
N LEU A 157 -0.03 -28.80 27.68
CA LEU A 157 0.83 -27.77 28.26
C LEU A 157 1.50 -26.94 27.16
N VAL A 158 2.05 -27.63 26.15
CA VAL A 158 2.69 -26.97 25.00
C VAL A 158 1.67 -26.17 24.17
N ARG A 159 0.45 -26.70 23.94
CA ARG A 159 -0.64 -25.94 23.30
C ARG A 159 -0.93 -24.62 24.02
N GLN A 160 -1.14 -24.68 25.33
CA GLN A 160 -1.45 -23.49 26.14
C GLN A 160 -0.32 -22.45 26.11
N ALA A 161 0.94 -22.89 26.14
CA ALA A 161 2.09 -21.99 26.03
C ALA A 161 2.18 -21.29 24.66
N LEU A 162 1.93 -22.02 23.57
CA LEU A 162 1.88 -21.47 22.20
C LEU A 162 0.73 -20.46 22.04
N PHE A 163 -0.44 -20.79 22.57
CA PHE A 163 -1.64 -19.96 22.54
C PHE A 163 -1.47 -18.66 23.34
N ALA A 164 -0.88 -18.73 24.54
CA ALA A 164 -0.61 -17.57 25.38
C ALA A 164 0.32 -16.52 24.73
N VAL A 165 1.08 -16.89 23.69
CA VAL A 165 1.91 -15.95 22.91
C VAL A 165 1.32 -15.56 21.55
N GLY A 166 0.08 -15.95 21.25
CA GLY A 166 -0.68 -15.54 20.06
C GLY A 166 -0.57 -16.49 18.86
N ALA A 167 -0.16 -17.75 19.05
CA ALA A 167 -0.29 -18.77 18.02
C ALA A 167 -1.74 -19.33 17.99
N GLY A 168 -2.18 -19.85 16.85
CA GLY A 168 -3.49 -20.48 16.71
C GLY A 168 -4.66 -19.49 16.61
N VAL A 169 -4.41 -18.23 16.22
CA VAL A 169 -5.46 -17.25 15.89
C VAL A 169 -5.67 -17.24 14.37
N ILE A 170 -6.89 -17.57 13.92
CA ILE A 170 -7.27 -17.65 12.51
C ILE A 170 -8.66 -17.01 12.34
N GLY A 171 -8.70 -15.79 11.81
CA GLY A 171 -9.93 -15.00 11.73
C GLY A 171 -10.49 -14.71 13.14
N GLU A 172 -11.76 -15.06 13.38
CA GLU A 172 -12.41 -14.91 14.69
C GLU A 172 -12.17 -16.10 15.64
N TYR A 173 -11.40 -17.10 15.24
CA TYR A 173 -11.12 -18.29 16.04
C TYR A 173 -9.75 -18.20 16.72
N GLU A 174 -9.71 -18.44 18.02
CA GLU A 174 -8.48 -18.63 18.81
C GLU A 174 -8.25 -20.12 19.12
N HIS A 175 -7.08 -20.44 19.68
CA HIS A 175 -6.70 -21.81 20.10
C HIS A 175 -6.74 -22.88 18.98
N CYS A 176 -6.62 -22.46 17.72
CA CYS A 176 -6.59 -23.33 16.56
C CYS A 176 -5.27 -24.11 16.50
N SER A 177 -5.33 -25.43 16.70
CA SER A 177 -4.23 -26.35 16.43
C SER A 177 -4.77 -27.64 15.80
N TRP A 178 -3.89 -28.39 15.14
CA TRP A 178 -4.18 -29.74 14.64
C TRP A 178 -3.14 -30.72 15.18
N SER A 179 -3.49 -31.99 15.33
CA SER A 179 -2.53 -33.01 15.79
C SER A 179 -2.86 -34.41 15.28
N VAL A 180 -1.83 -35.24 15.14
CA VAL A 180 -1.94 -36.66 14.82
C VAL A 180 -0.90 -37.47 15.60
N GLY A 181 -1.29 -38.65 16.09
CA GLY A 181 -0.37 -39.57 16.77
C GLY A 181 0.60 -40.24 15.80
N GLY A 182 1.84 -40.44 16.26
CA GLY A 182 2.92 -41.08 15.52
C GLY A 182 3.95 -41.69 16.46
N GLN A 183 5.11 -42.04 15.91
CA GLN A 183 6.25 -42.54 16.68
C GLN A 183 7.52 -41.75 16.34
N GLY A 184 8.15 -41.19 17.36
CA GLY A 184 9.49 -40.61 17.28
C GLY A 184 10.54 -41.68 17.53
N THR A 185 11.65 -41.64 16.80
CA THR A 185 12.79 -42.56 16.98
C THR A 185 14.10 -41.77 17.11
N PHE A 186 14.91 -42.09 18.11
CA PHE A 186 16.20 -41.42 18.33
C PHE A 186 17.21 -42.34 19.02
N PHE A 187 18.50 -42.01 18.91
CA PHE A 187 19.58 -42.68 19.64
C PHE A 187 20.21 -41.70 20.63
N GLY A 188 19.90 -41.85 21.92
CA GLY A 188 20.52 -41.05 22.97
C GLY A 188 22.00 -41.41 23.11
N ARG A 189 22.92 -40.45 22.94
CA ARG A 189 24.36 -40.71 23.17
C ARG A 189 24.66 -40.80 24.66
N HIS A 190 25.81 -41.37 25.03
CA HIS A 190 26.23 -41.62 26.43
C HIS A 190 26.28 -40.38 27.35
N GLY A 191 26.15 -39.17 26.83
CA GLY A 191 26.06 -37.91 27.60
C GLY A 191 24.69 -37.23 27.53
N THR A 192 23.63 -37.93 27.11
CA THR A 192 22.26 -37.40 27.03
C THR A 192 21.42 -37.82 28.24
N THR A 193 20.49 -36.96 28.63
CA THR A 193 19.51 -37.17 29.72
C THR A 193 18.08 -37.11 29.17
N PRO A 194 17.70 -38.04 28.27
CA PRO A 194 16.41 -37.95 27.57
C PRO A 194 15.26 -38.15 28.56
N ALA A 195 14.23 -37.31 28.46
CA ALA A 195 13.06 -37.37 29.35
C ALA A 195 12.21 -38.65 29.17
N ALA A 196 12.28 -39.25 27.98
CA ALA A 196 11.76 -40.57 27.68
C ALA A 196 12.92 -41.47 27.20
N GLY A 197 12.98 -42.73 27.65
CA GLY A 197 14.00 -43.69 27.22
C GLY A 197 15.30 -43.69 28.02
N VAL A 198 16.36 -44.27 27.45
CA VAL A 198 17.65 -44.56 28.08
C VAL A 198 18.79 -44.30 27.10
N ALA A 199 19.84 -43.63 27.56
CA ALA A 199 21.04 -43.38 26.75
C ALA A 199 21.78 -44.67 26.35
N GLY A 200 22.31 -44.70 25.12
CA GLY A 200 23.14 -45.77 24.58
C GLY A 200 22.39 -46.81 23.74
N ARG A 201 21.10 -46.61 23.45
CA ARG A 201 20.28 -47.47 22.59
C ARG A 201 19.35 -46.64 21.69
N ASP A 202 18.84 -47.27 20.64
CA ASP A 202 17.71 -46.74 19.87
C ASP A 202 16.43 -46.80 20.72
N GLU A 203 15.69 -45.69 20.73
CA GLU A 203 14.40 -45.54 21.40
C GLU A 203 13.28 -45.36 20.38
N THR A 204 12.07 -45.68 20.80
CA THR A 204 10.84 -45.41 20.05
C THR A 204 9.76 -44.97 21.03
N VAL A 205 9.22 -43.77 20.84
CA VAL A 205 8.30 -43.11 21.77
C VAL A 205 7.04 -42.68 21.02
N ALA A 206 5.87 -42.81 21.65
CA ALA A 206 4.61 -42.29 21.10
C ALA A 206 4.57 -40.76 21.25
N GLU A 207 4.32 -40.07 20.14
CA GLU A 207 4.34 -38.60 20.09
C GLU A 207 3.18 -38.08 19.25
N LEU A 208 2.64 -36.92 19.61
CA LEU A 208 1.77 -36.13 18.75
C LEU A 208 2.61 -35.22 17.86
N ARG A 209 2.51 -35.41 16.55
CA ARG A 209 2.83 -34.35 15.59
C ARG A 209 1.75 -33.29 15.72
N MET A 210 2.10 -32.14 16.30
CA MET A 210 1.22 -30.99 16.50
C MET A 210 1.55 -29.87 15.52
N GLU A 211 0.52 -29.22 14.99
CA GLU A 211 0.65 -28.11 14.04
C GLU A 211 -0.14 -26.89 14.51
N VAL A 212 0.50 -25.71 14.48
CA VAL A 212 -0.13 -24.41 14.80
C VAL A 212 0.33 -23.34 13.83
N VAL A 213 -0.59 -22.49 13.36
CA VAL A 213 -0.29 -21.34 12.48
C VAL A 213 -0.19 -20.07 13.32
N PHE A 214 0.74 -19.18 12.98
CA PHE A 214 0.96 -17.92 13.68
C PHE A 214 1.61 -16.85 12.77
N PRO A 215 1.36 -15.54 12.99
CA PRO A 215 2.02 -14.47 12.24
C PRO A 215 3.55 -14.49 12.36
N ARG A 216 4.29 -14.32 11.25
CA ARG A 216 5.76 -14.41 11.22
C ARG A 216 6.45 -13.49 12.24
N ARG A 217 5.87 -12.32 12.54
CA ARG A 217 6.36 -11.39 13.58
C ARG A 217 6.51 -12.05 14.97
N LEU A 218 5.70 -13.05 15.28
CA LEU A 218 5.74 -13.77 16.56
C LEU A 218 6.77 -14.91 16.62
N ARG A 219 7.50 -15.21 15.53
CA ARG A 219 8.44 -16.37 15.43
C ARG A 219 9.32 -16.56 16.65
N ARG A 220 9.96 -15.49 17.15
CA ARG A 220 10.85 -15.59 18.33
C ARG A 220 10.09 -15.93 19.61
N ARG A 221 8.89 -15.37 19.81
CA ARG A 221 8.04 -15.64 20.99
C ARG A 221 7.46 -17.05 20.95
N VAL A 222 6.96 -17.47 19.78
CA VAL A 222 6.37 -18.81 19.57
C VAL A 222 7.41 -19.91 19.75
N VAL A 223 8.60 -19.77 19.15
CA VAL A 223 9.70 -20.74 19.35
C VAL A 223 10.18 -20.77 20.80
N ALA A 224 10.33 -19.61 21.46
CA ALA A 224 10.73 -19.57 22.86
C ALA A 224 9.68 -20.22 23.79
N ALA A 225 8.39 -19.99 23.54
CA ALA A 225 7.29 -20.61 24.29
C ALA A 225 7.22 -22.12 24.06
N TYR A 226 7.41 -22.57 22.82
CA TYR A 226 7.49 -24.00 22.48
C TYR A 226 8.61 -24.69 23.26
N ILE A 227 9.84 -24.17 23.15
CA ILE A 227 11.02 -24.77 23.81
C ILE A 227 10.87 -24.75 25.33
N ALA A 228 10.41 -23.64 25.91
CA ALA A 228 10.28 -23.51 27.37
C ALA A 228 9.18 -24.37 27.99
N ALA A 229 8.18 -24.80 27.22
CA ALA A 229 7.09 -25.66 27.67
C ALA A 229 7.31 -27.15 27.33
N HIS A 230 8.33 -27.48 26.55
CA HIS A 230 8.55 -28.86 26.10
C HIS A 230 9.23 -29.71 27.18
N PRO A 231 8.86 -30.99 27.34
CA PRO A 231 9.55 -31.92 28.26
C PRO A 231 10.97 -32.32 27.83
N TYR A 232 11.46 -31.89 26.65
CA TYR A 232 12.76 -32.31 26.10
C TYR A 232 13.76 -31.16 26.17
N GLU A 233 15.03 -31.48 26.47
CA GLU A 233 16.13 -30.51 26.51
C GLU A 233 16.38 -29.85 25.14
N GLU A 234 16.29 -30.63 24.06
CA GLU A 234 16.40 -30.18 22.66
C GLU A 234 15.18 -30.67 21.86
N PRO A 235 14.06 -29.94 21.86
CA PRO A 235 12.83 -30.39 21.21
C PRO A 235 12.88 -30.21 19.69
N ALA A 236 12.45 -31.22 18.95
CA ALA A 236 12.35 -31.17 17.49
C ALA A 236 11.12 -30.36 17.04
N PHE A 237 11.33 -29.45 16.09
CA PHE A 237 10.25 -28.72 15.40
C PHE A 237 10.71 -28.16 14.05
N ASP A 238 9.75 -28.00 13.14
CA ASP A 238 9.91 -27.29 11.87
C ASP A 238 9.15 -25.95 11.88
N LEU A 239 9.66 -24.98 11.11
CA LEU A 239 8.93 -23.75 10.79
C LEU A 239 8.69 -23.69 9.28
N VAL A 240 7.44 -23.93 8.88
CA VAL A 240 7.02 -24.01 7.48
C VAL A 240 6.39 -22.67 7.07
N PRO A 241 6.90 -21.97 6.04
CA PRO A 241 6.19 -20.85 5.42
C PRO A 241 4.86 -21.31 4.83
N VAL A 242 3.79 -20.53 5.02
CA VAL A 242 2.47 -20.84 4.47
C VAL A 242 2.11 -19.78 3.43
N GLU A 243 2.13 -20.17 2.16
CA GLU A 243 1.82 -19.30 1.01
C GLU A 243 0.31 -19.25 0.71
N ASN A 244 -0.52 -19.14 1.76
CA ASN A 244 -1.96 -18.99 1.59
C ASN A 244 -2.31 -17.51 1.35
N GLU A 245 -3.20 -17.24 0.40
CA GLU A 245 -3.92 -15.97 0.39
C GLU A 245 -5.01 -15.99 1.47
N ILE A 246 -5.09 -14.93 2.28
CA ILE A 246 -6.19 -14.80 3.23
C ILE A 246 -7.33 -14.12 2.48
N ALA A 247 -8.33 -14.90 2.05
CA ALA A 247 -9.41 -14.46 1.17
C ALA A 247 -10.26 -13.26 1.65
N SER A 248 -10.06 -12.79 2.89
CA SER A 248 -10.72 -11.59 3.47
C SER A 248 -9.79 -10.39 3.65
N LEU A 249 -8.52 -10.47 3.22
CA LEU A 249 -7.50 -9.42 3.35
C LEU A 249 -6.89 -9.09 1.99
N GLY A 250 -6.56 -7.82 1.77
CA GLY A 250 -5.99 -7.36 0.49
C GLY A 250 -6.42 -5.95 0.12
N LEU A 251 -5.72 -5.33 -0.84
CA LEU A 251 -6.01 -3.97 -1.28
C LEU A 251 -7.28 -3.93 -2.13
N GLY A 252 -8.10 -2.90 -1.89
CA GLY A 252 -9.35 -2.66 -2.61
C GLY A 252 -10.38 -3.78 -2.44
N ARG A 253 -11.58 -3.56 -2.98
CA ARG A 253 -12.68 -4.53 -3.00
C ARG A 253 -13.27 -4.66 -4.39
N LEU A 254 -13.62 -5.88 -4.76
CA LEU A 254 -14.48 -6.18 -5.89
C LEU A 254 -15.82 -6.65 -5.33
N GLY A 255 -16.91 -6.01 -5.74
CA GLY A 255 -18.27 -6.38 -5.37
C GLY A 255 -19.23 -6.23 -6.53
N VAL A 256 -20.50 -6.55 -6.27
CA VAL A 256 -21.58 -6.55 -7.26
C VAL A 256 -22.71 -5.66 -6.75
N LEU A 257 -23.23 -4.77 -7.61
CA LEU A 257 -24.42 -3.99 -7.28
C LEU A 257 -25.67 -4.90 -7.23
N PRO A 258 -26.64 -4.66 -6.32
CA PRO A 258 -27.88 -5.46 -6.24
C PRO A 258 -28.70 -5.47 -7.54
N ALA A 259 -28.56 -4.42 -8.36
CA ALA A 259 -29.06 -4.33 -9.72
C ALA A 259 -28.10 -3.50 -10.59
N PRO A 260 -28.04 -3.70 -11.92
CA PRO A 260 -27.25 -2.86 -12.80
C PRO A 260 -27.68 -1.39 -12.72
N LEU A 261 -26.70 -0.48 -12.71
CA LEU A 261 -26.91 0.96 -12.81
C LEU A 261 -26.21 1.51 -14.05
N SER A 262 -26.67 2.63 -14.59
CA SER A 262 -25.85 3.38 -15.55
C SER A 262 -24.63 3.99 -14.84
N LEU A 263 -23.51 4.13 -15.56
CA LEU A 263 -22.29 4.72 -15.00
C LEU A 263 -22.53 6.09 -14.36
N VAL A 264 -23.38 6.93 -14.97
CA VAL A 264 -23.74 8.24 -14.40
C VAL A 264 -24.54 8.11 -13.10
N ALA A 265 -25.50 7.17 -13.01
CA ALA A 265 -26.25 6.95 -11.78
C ALA A 265 -25.36 6.43 -10.64
N LEU A 266 -24.40 5.54 -10.93
CA LEU A 266 -23.42 5.12 -9.93
C LEU A 266 -22.51 6.28 -9.50
N ALA A 267 -22.13 7.19 -10.41
CA ALA A 267 -21.38 8.39 -10.05
C ALA A 267 -22.18 9.33 -9.14
N ASP A 268 -23.49 9.48 -9.37
CA ASP A 268 -24.39 10.25 -8.51
C ASP A 268 -24.53 9.61 -7.10
N GLU A 269 -24.63 8.28 -7.00
CA GLU A 269 -24.63 7.55 -5.72
C GLU A 269 -23.30 7.71 -4.97
N VAL A 270 -22.16 7.63 -5.67
CA VAL A 270 -20.83 7.92 -5.07
C VAL A 270 -20.77 9.36 -4.57
N ALA A 271 -21.23 10.34 -5.34
CA ALA A 271 -21.28 11.74 -4.90
C ALA A 271 -22.16 11.93 -3.65
N ALA A 272 -23.33 11.28 -3.61
CA ALA A 272 -24.26 11.34 -2.47
C ALA A 272 -23.65 10.72 -1.19
N VAL A 273 -23.02 9.54 -1.30
CA VAL A 273 -22.30 8.88 -0.20
C VAL A 273 -21.19 9.78 0.37
N LEU A 274 -20.43 10.43 -0.51
CA LEU A 274 -19.33 11.34 -0.14
C LEU A 274 -19.81 12.75 0.26
N ARG A 275 -21.13 13.02 0.19
CA ARG A 275 -21.76 14.33 0.44
C ARG A 275 -21.20 15.44 -0.44
N LEU A 276 -20.76 15.09 -1.64
CA LEU A 276 -20.22 15.99 -2.66
C LEU A 276 -21.34 16.41 -3.63
N PRO A 277 -21.26 17.62 -4.22
CA PRO A 277 -22.23 18.07 -5.22
C PRO A 277 -22.13 17.29 -6.54
N SER A 278 -20.96 16.70 -6.82
CA SER A 278 -20.66 15.91 -8.02
C SER A 278 -19.30 15.23 -7.88
N VAL A 279 -19.08 14.11 -8.57
CA VAL A 279 -17.76 13.50 -8.82
C VAL A 279 -17.48 13.44 -10.33
N ARG A 280 -16.22 13.16 -10.72
CA ARG A 280 -15.86 12.98 -12.13
C ARG A 280 -15.97 11.50 -12.50
N TYR A 281 -16.28 11.19 -13.75
CA TYR A 281 -16.23 9.82 -14.28
C TYR A 281 -15.65 9.79 -15.70
N ALA A 282 -15.14 8.63 -16.12
CA ALA A 282 -14.62 8.40 -17.46
C ALA A 282 -15.21 7.12 -18.06
N GLY A 283 -15.85 7.24 -19.22
CA GLY A 283 -16.56 6.16 -19.90
C GLY A 283 -17.84 6.67 -20.57
N ASP A 284 -18.61 5.76 -21.15
CA ASP A 284 -19.99 6.06 -21.58
C ASP A 284 -20.89 6.13 -20.35
N GLY A 285 -21.46 7.30 -20.07
CA GLY A 285 -22.35 7.52 -18.93
C GLY A 285 -23.63 6.69 -18.97
N ALA A 286 -24.07 6.25 -20.15
CA ALA A 286 -25.25 5.41 -20.34
C ALA A 286 -24.98 3.91 -20.22
N ARG A 287 -23.70 3.49 -20.18
CA ARG A 287 -23.33 2.07 -20.02
C ARG A 287 -23.82 1.54 -18.69
N GLU A 288 -24.47 0.39 -18.71
CA GLU A 288 -24.78 -0.38 -17.50
C GLU A 288 -23.50 -0.99 -16.90
N VAL A 289 -23.35 -0.84 -15.59
CA VAL A 289 -22.27 -1.38 -14.77
C VAL A 289 -22.88 -2.21 -13.64
N LEU A 290 -22.24 -3.32 -13.29
CA LEU A 290 -22.73 -4.25 -12.27
C LEU A 290 -21.60 -4.67 -11.31
N ARG A 291 -20.41 -4.98 -11.85
CA ARG A 291 -19.21 -5.34 -11.09
C ARG A 291 -18.41 -4.08 -10.80
N VAL A 292 -18.29 -3.73 -9.52
CA VAL A 292 -17.64 -2.51 -9.06
C VAL A 292 -16.35 -2.87 -8.33
N ALA A 293 -15.22 -2.40 -8.85
CA ALA A 293 -13.97 -2.34 -8.11
C ALA A 293 -13.93 -1.02 -7.33
N VAL A 294 -13.47 -1.08 -6.08
CA VAL A 294 -13.31 0.07 -5.18
C VAL A 294 -11.90 0.01 -4.63
N LEU A 295 -11.10 1.05 -4.88
CA LEU A 295 -9.76 1.19 -4.30
C LEU A 295 -9.62 2.65 -3.84
N PRO A 296 -9.97 2.95 -2.57
CA PRO A 296 -9.86 4.30 -2.00
C PRO A 296 -8.42 4.82 -2.06
N GLY A 297 -8.26 6.14 -1.94
CA GLY A 297 -6.96 6.77 -2.16
C GLY A 297 -6.54 6.74 -3.62
N SER A 298 -5.22 6.62 -3.86
CA SER A 298 -4.62 6.65 -5.21
C SER A 298 -4.51 5.24 -5.83
N GLY A 299 -5.65 4.68 -6.26
CA GLY A 299 -5.76 3.29 -6.74
C GLY A 299 -5.62 3.09 -8.25
N ALA A 300 -5.25 4.12 -9.01
CA ALA A 300 -5.16 4.05 -10.48
C ALA A 300 -4.17 2.97 -11.00
N GLU A 301 -3.21 2.53 -10.19
CA GLU A 301 -2.32 1.40 -10.53
C GLU A 301 -3.07 0.07 -10.80
N ALA A 302 -4.29 -0.10 -10.28
CA ALA A 302 -5.14 -1.26 -10.56
C ALA A 302 -5.49 -1.41 -12.06
N ILE A 303 -5.47 -0.30 -12.81
CA ILE A 303 -5.68 -0.28 -14.27
C ILE A 303 -4.56 -1.06 -14.98
N ALA A 304 -3.30 -0.89 -14.55
CA ALA A 304 -2.18 -1.65 -15.09
C ALA A 304 -2.18 -3.11 -14.62
N ARG A 305 -2.71 -3.38 -13.41
CA ARG A 305 -2.89 -4.75 -12.87
C ARG A 305 -4.10 -5.51 -13.44
N GLY A 306 -4.77 -4.96 -14.46
CA GLY A 306 -5.79 -5.69 -15.23
C GLY A 306 -7.18 -5.73 -14.61
N VAL A 307 -7.55 -4.79 -13.73
CA VAL A 307 -8.89 -4.71 -13.11
C VAL A 307 -10.05 -4.72 -14.13
N ALA A 308 -9.81 -4.25 -15.36
CA ALA A 308 -10.76 -4.31 -16.48
C ALA A 308 -11.25 -5.73 -16.83
N GLN A 309 -10.50 -6.77 -16.45
CA GLN A 309 -10.89 -8.17 -16.67
C GLN A 309 -12.00 -8.62 -15.70
N VAL A 310 -12.07 -8.02 -14.51
CA VAL A 310 -12.93 -8.47 -13.40
C VAL A 310 -14.02 -7.48 -13.02
N ALA A 311 -13.85 -6.18 -13.30
CA ALA A 311 -14.81 -5.12 -12.99
C ALA A 311 -15.29 -4.39 -14.25
N ASP A 312 -16.51 -3.84 -14.19
CA ASP A 312 -17.05 -2.96 -15.23
C ASP A 312 -16.63 -1.50 -15.00
N VAL A 313 -16.43 -1.14 -13.72
CA VAL A 313 -16.06 0.20 -13.25
C VAL A 313 -15.10 0.12 -12.06
N LEU A 314 -14.13 1.03 -11.99
CA LEU A 314 -13.26 1.26 -10.82
C LEU A 314 -13.60 2.62 -10.19
N VAL A 315 -13.92 2.60 -8.90
CA VAL A 315 -14.09 3.78 -8.03
C VAL A 315 -12.78 3.99 -7.26
N THR A 316 -12.09 5.09 -7.52
CA THR A 316 -10.78 5.42 -6.93
C THR A 316 -10.50 6.92 -7.02
N GLY A 317 -9.51 7.44 -6.31
CA GLY A 317 -9.09 8.84 -6.37
C GLY A 317 -7.80 9.07 -7.17
N ASP A 318 -7.44 10.35 -7.29
CA ASP A 318 -6.21 10.87 -7.91
C ASP A 318 -5.94 10.39 -9.36
N VAL A 319 -7.00 10.08 -10.10
CA VAL A 319 -6.88 9.56 -11.47
C VAL A 319 -6.32 10.65 -12.40
N LYS A 320 -5.17 10.36 -13.01
CA LYS A 320 -4.54 11.23 -14.02
C LYS A 320 -5.18 11.02 -15.40
N TYR A 321 -5.01 12.00 -16.28
CA TYR A 321 -5.57 11.96 -17.64
C TYR A 321 -5.17 10.69 -18.43
N HIS A 322 -3.88 10.31 -18.42
CA HIS A 322 -3.41 9.13 -19.14
C HIS A 322 -3.90 7.81 -18.54
N GLU A 323 -4.04 7.74 -17.21
CA GLU A 323 -4.63 6.60 -16.50
C GLU A 323 -6.11 6.43 -16.90
N ALA A 324 -6.88 7.52 -16.94
CA ALA A 324 -8.27 7.50 -17.42
C ALA A 324 -8.39 7.09 -18.89
N ARG A 325 -7.47 7.53 -19.76
CA ARG A 325 -7.42 7.10 -21.17
C ARG A 325 -7.06 5.62 -21.30
N ALA A 326 -6.15 5.09 -20.46
CA ALA A 326 -5.79 3.68 -20.44
C ALA A 326 -6.97 2.80 -20.00
N ALA A 327 -7.69 3.19 -18.94
CA ALA A 327 -8.90 2.49 -18.50
C ALA A 327 -9.96 2.41 -19.62
N GLN A 328 -10.25 3.54 -20.28
CA GLN A 328 -11.17 3.58 -21.42
C GLN A 328 -10.74 2.64 -22.56
N ALA A 329 -9.45 2.59 -22.88
CA ALA A 329 -8.92 1.70 -23.92
C ALA A 329 -9.04 0.21 -23.56
N GLN A 330 -8.99 -0.13 -22.27
CA GLN A 330 -9.23 -1.49 -21.76
C GLN A 330 -10.73 -1.82 -21.60
N GLY A 331 -11.65 -0.89 -21.87
CA GLY A 331 -13.09 -1.10 -21.64
C GLY A 331 -13.51 -1.01 -20.17
N LEU A 332 -12.69 -0.42 -19.31
CA LEU A 332 -13.00 -0.12 -17.91
C LEU A 332 -13.56 1.30 -17.79
N ALA A 333 -14.70 1.46 -17.11
CA ALA A 333 -15.17 2.77 -16.68
C ALA A 333 -14.46 3.20 -15.39
N LEU A 334 -14.30 4.51 -15.16
CA LEU A 334 -13.78 5.04 -13.90
C LEU A 334 -14.79 6.00 -13.26
N ILE A 335 -14.84 6.00 -11.94
CA ILE A 335 -15.38 7.10 -11.13
C ILE A 335 -14.22 7.62 -10.27
N ASP A 336 -13.84 8.87 -10.52
CA ASP A 336 -12.80 9.58 -9.79
C ASP A 336 -13.43 10.20 -8.53
N ALA A 337 -13.40 9.41 -7.47
CA ALA A 337 -13.90 9.71 -6.14
C ALA A 337 -12.77 10.39 -5.33
N PRO A 338 -12.89 11.67 -4.95
CA PRO A 338 -11.78 12.42 -4.35
C PRO A 338 -11.19 11.71 -3.13
N HIS A 339 -9.87 11.51 -3.16
CA HIS A 339 -9.04 10.76 -2.20
C HIS A 339 -9.47 11.00 -0.74
N GLY A 340 -9.17 12.20 -0.22
CA GLY A 340 -9.43 12.54 1.18
C GLY A 340 -10.90 12.54 1.59
N TRP A 341 -11.85 12.78 0.66
CA TRP A 341 -13.28 12.68 0.98
C TRP A 341 -13.72 11.23 1.17
N THR A 342 -13.23 10.34 0.30
CA THR A 342 -13.56 8.91 0.31
C THR A 342 -13.04 8.23 1.56
N GLU A 343 -11.78 8.46 1.89
CA GLU A 343 -11.16 7.88 3.09
C GLU A 343 -11.66 8.55 4.37
N GLN A 344 -11.99 9.84 4.36
CA GLN A 344 -12.59 10.49 5.53
C GLN A 344 -13.94 9.86 5.88
N GLU A 345 -14.88 9.73 4.94
CA GLU A 345 -16.14 9.04 5.24
C GLU A 345 -15.90 7.61 5.72
N ALA A 346 -14.92 6.91 5.14
CA ALA A 346 -14.57 5.56 5.58
C ALA A 346 -14.00 5.51 7.02
N MET A 347 -13.09 6.43 7.37
CA MET A 347 -12.51 6.55 8.72
C MET A 347 -13.54 6.91 9.78
N LEU A 348 -14.44 7.85 9.47
CA LEU A 348 -15.52 8.26 10.38
C LEU A 348 -16.46 7.10 10.72
N ARG A 349 -16.70 6.18 9.76
CA ARG A 349 -17.47 4.94 9.98
C ARG A 349 -16.65 3.85 10.67
N TRP A 350 -15.37 3.71 10.32
CA TRP A 350 -14.47 2.74 10.94
C TRP A 350 -14.26 3.01 12.44
N ALA A 351 -14.36 4.27 12.87
CA ALA A 351 -14.34 4.65 14.28
C ALA A 351 -15.36 3.88 15.16
N GLU A 352 -16.51 3.49 14.62
CA GLU A 352 -17.51 2.66 15.32
C GLU A 352 -16.91 1.30 15.71
N ARG A 353 -16.14 0.66 14.81
CA ARG A 353 -15.43 -0.61 15.07
C ARG A 353 -14.33 -0.45 16.12
N LEU A 354 -13.61 0.68 16.10
CA LEU A 354 -12.60 0.98 17.11
C LEU A 354 -13.23 1.20 18.49
N ALA A 355 -14.40 1.85 18.55
CA ALA A 355 -15.17 2.02 19.78
C ALA A 355 -15.59 0.67 20.37
N ASP A 356 -16.13 -0.23 19.55
CA ASP A 356 -16.48 -1.60 19.96
C ASP A 356 -15.26 -2.39 20.46
N ALA A 357 -14.11 -2.25 19.80
CA ALA A 357 -12.88 -2.95 20.18
C ALA A 357 -12.24 -2.42 21.48
N LEU A 358 -12.39 -1.12 21.78
CA LEU A 358 -11.96 -0.49 23.04
C LEU A 358 -12.98 -0.70 24.17
N GLY A 359 -14.25 -0.92 23.82
CA GLY A 359 -15.36 -1.11 24.74
C GLY A 359 -15.82 0.19 25.43
N PRO A 360 -16.89 0.11 26.24
CA PRO A 360 -17.62 1.28 26.75
C PRO A 360 -16.84 2.15 27.76
N GLY A 361 -15.63 1.71 28.17
CA GLY A 361 -14.76 2.46 29.07
C GLY A 361 -14.04 3.65 28.42
N VAL A 362 -14.05 3.75 27.09
CA VAL A 362 -13.46 4.84 26.31
C VAL A 362 -14.53 5.49 25.43
N THR A 363 -14.42 6.79 25.23
CA THR A 363 -15.18 7.50 24.19
C THR A 363 -14.30 7.61 22.96
N VAL A 364 -14.77 7.11 21.81
CA VAL A 364 -14.15 7.37 20.51
C VAL A 364 -14.91 8.52 19.86
N GLU A 365 -14.23 9.65 19.69
CA GLU A 365 -14.75 10.81 18.98
C GLU A 365 -14.17 10.85 17.56
N THR A 366 -14.81 11.59 16.66
CA THR A 366 -14.37 11.66 15.26
C THR A 366 -14.16 13.09 14.79
N PHE A 367 -13.02 13.35 14.15
CA PHE A 367 -12.74 14.63 13.51
C PHE A 367 -13.01 14.52 12.01
N ARG A 368 -13.94 15.36 11.54
CA ARG A 368 -14.20 15.61 10.13
C ARG A 368 -13.54 16.92 9.75
N ASP A 369 -12.46 16.85 9.00
CA ASP A 369 -11.82 18.04 8.45
C ASP A 369 -12.68 18.60 7.29
N PRO A 370 -13.18 19.84 7.38
CA PRO A 370 -13.93 20.48 6.29
C PRO A 370 -13.01 20.89 5.12
N ALA A 371 -11.69 20.91 5.31
CA ALA A 371 -10.68 21.25 4.31
C ALA A 371 -9.93 20.01 3.76
N VAL A 372 -10.44 18.79 4.02
CA VAL A 372 -9.86 17.52 3.52
C VAL A 372 -9.69 17.49 1.99
N GLY A 373 -10.51 18.27 1.26
CA GLY A 373 -10.30 18.54 -0.14
C GLY A 373 -9.33 19.70 -0.35
N VAL A 374 -8.08 19.41 -0.71
CA VAL A 374 -7.09 20.43 -1.10
C VAL A 374 -7.47 21.19 -2.38
N TRP A 375 -8.44 20.69 -3.15
CA TRP A 375 -8.94 21.27 -4.39
C TRP A 375 -10.27 22.01 -4.17
N SER A 376 -10.31 23.29 -4.52
CA SER A 376 -11.55 24.09 -4.52
C SER A 376 -12.14 24.19 -5.94
N ALA A 377 -13.44 23.95 -6.08
CA ALA A 377 -14.16 24.20 -7.33
C ALA A 377 -14.52 25.68 -7.46
N ALA A 378 -14.12 26.30 -8.58
CA ALA A 378 -14.46 27.70 -8.87
C ALA A 378 -15.82 27.80 -9.60
N GLY A 379 -16.89 27.99 -8.83
CA GLY A 379 -18.26 28.22 -9.31
C GLY A 379 -19.25 27.13 -8.85
N SER A 380 -20.52 27.44 -8.52
CA SER A 380 -21.20 28.73 -8.65
C SER A 380 -21.43 29.45 -7.30
N LEU A 381 -21.46 30.78 -7.36
CA LEU A 381 -22.18 31.58 -6.35
C LEU A 381 -23.69 31.39 -6.55
N ALA A 382 -24.40 31.19 -5.43
CA ALA A 382 -25.86 31.18 -5.30
C ALA A 382 -26.65 30.01 -5.96
N ALA A 383 -26.74 28.89 -5.24
CA ALA A 383 -27.90 27.96 -5.31
C ALA A 383 -28.22 27.27 -3.97
N ALA A 384 -27.87 27.88 -2.82
CA ALA A 384 -28.25 27.36 -1.50
C ALA A 384 -29.69 27.78 -1.11
N ALA A 385 -30.68 27.40 -1.92
CA ALA A 385 -32.11 27.58 -1.60
C ALA A 385 -33.01 26.61 -2.40
N ALA A 386 -33.94 25.97 -1.69
CA ALA A 386 -35.11 25.22 -2.18
C ALA A 386 -34.84 23.94 -3.02
N ALA A 387 -34.73 22.80 -2.33
CA ALA A 387 -35.14 21.52 -2.89
C ALA A 387 -36.67 21.34 -2.72
N PRO A 388 -37.46 21.10 -3.79
CA PRO A 388 -38.85 20.67 -3.69
C PRO A 388 -38.94 19.13 -3.53
N PRO A 389 -40.06 18.60 -2.99
CA PRO A 389 -40.17 17.17 -2.69
C PRO A 389 -40.37 16.30 -3.94
N VAL A 390 -39.68 15.15 -3.96
CA VAL A 390 -39.79 14.15 -5.03
C VAL A 390 -41.12 13.39 -4.93
N SER A 391 -41.79 13.17 -6.06
CA SER A 391 -42.95 12.28 -6.19
C SER A 391 -42.55 10.97 -6.88
N PRO A 392 -43.17 9.81 -6.54
CA PRO A 392 -42.72 8.52 -7.04
C PRO A 392 -43.07 8.29 -8.52
N PRO A 393 -42.25 7.51 -9.27
CA PRO A 393 -42.49 7.22 -10.68
C PRO A 393 -43.60 6.19 -10.90
N VAL A 394 -44.33 6.33 -12.01
CA VAL A 394 -45.38 5.39 -12.45
C VAL A 394 -44.87 4.50 -13.60
N SER A 395 -45.38 3.28 -13.64
CA SER A 395 -44.93 2.12 -14.43
C SER A 395 -44.90 2.27 -15.97
N ALA A 396 -43.81 1.75 -16.55
CA ALA A 396 -43.66 0.96 -17.78
C ALA A 396 -44.51 1.23 -19.06
N ALA A 397 -43.81 1.31 -20.19
CA ALA A 397 -44.22 0.71 -21.46
C ALA A 397 -42.98 0.23 -22.26
N ARG A 398 -43.09 -0.92 -22.94
CA ARG A 398 -42.00 -1.62 -23.65
C ARG A 398 -42.44 -1.92 -25.08
N ALA A 399 -41.59 -1.65 -26.09
CA ALA A 399 -41.81 -2.14 -27.47
C ALA A 399 -40.47 -2.34 -28.22
N PRO A 400 -40.35 -3.27 -29.19
CA PRO A 400 -39.04 -3.76 -29.68
C PRO A 400 -38.77 -3.58 -31.19
N GLY A 401 -37.52 -3.80 -31.60
CA GLY A 401 -37.05 -3.98 -32.99
C GLY A 401 -35.62 -3.45 -33.16
N GLY A 402 -34.72 -3.98 -33.99
CA GLY A 402 -34.75 -5.16 -34.87
C GLY A 402 -33.35 -5.33 -35.51
N ALA A 403 -32.95 -6.53 -35.95
CA ALA A 403 -31.56 -6.85 -36.31
C ALA A 403 -31.22 -6.82 -37.83
N THR A 404 -30.00 -6.38 -38.18
CA THR A 404 -29.16 -6.69 -39.39
C THR A 404 -27.80 -5.94 -39.31
N GLY A 405 -26.66 -6.38 -39.88
CA GLY A 405 -26.38 -7.67 -40.53
C GLY A 405 -25.10 -7.81 -41.40
N SER A 406 -23.88 -7.55 -40.89
CA SER A 406 -22.57 -8.03 -41.46
C SER A 406 -22.11 -7.50 -42.86
N PRO A 407 -20.92 -7.87 -43.40
CA PRO A 407 -19.55 -7.99 -42.84
C PRO A 407 -18.39 -7.45 -43.75
N ALA A 408 -17.15 -7.34 -43.23
CA ALA A 408 -15.83 -7.46 -43.91
C ALA A 408 -14.69 -7.05 -42.92
N SER A 409 -13.43 -7.50 -42.96
CA SER A 409 -12.74 -8.62 -43.67
C SER A 409 -11.37 -8.88 -43.00
N GLU A 410 -10.87 -10.11 -42.98
CA GLU A 410 -9.51 -10.44 -42.50
C GLU A 410 -8.41 -10.02 -43.49
N ALA A 411 -7.20 -9.70 -43.00
CA ALA A 411 -5.93 -10.29 -43.47
C ALA A 411 -4.65 -9.73 -42.76
N GLY A 412 -4.14 -10.50 -41.79
CA GLY A 412 -2.71 -10.80 -41.60
C GLY A 412 -1.65 -9.71 -41.36
N ARG A 413 -0.88 -9.88 -40.27
CA ARG A 413 0.54 -10.31 -40.35
C ARG A 413 1.07 -10.77 -38.98
N THR A 414 1.87 -11.83 -39.00
CA THR A 414 2.65 -12.34 -37.86
C THR A 414 3.98 -11.59 -37.76
N ALA A 415 4.30 -11.04 -36.58
CA ALA A 415 5.64 -10.60 -36.21
C ALA A 415 6.13 -11.39 -34.98
N SER A 416 7.46 -11.56 -34.87
CA SER A 416 8.08 -12.32 -33.78
C SER A 416 8.00 -11.56 -32.45
N ARG A 417 7.89 -12.27 -31.32
CA ARG A 417 7.71 -11.66 -29.97
C ARG A 417 8.96 -10.98 -29.37
N ASP A 418 9.97 -10.71 -30.20
CA ASP A 418 11.25 -10.06 -29.87
C ASP A 418 11.36 -8.62 -30.43
N ASP A 419 10.44 -8.17 -31.29
CA ASP A 419 10.69 -7.09 -32.27
C ASP A 419 10.45 -5.64 -31.77
N ASP A 420 10.03 -5.43 -30.51
CA ASP A 420 9.63 -4.11 -29.98
C ASP A 420 10.59 -3.49 -28.93
N ARG A 421 11.76 -4.11 -28.68
CA ARG A 421 12.71 -3.60 -27.68
C ARG A 421 13.39 -2.31 -28.13
N HIS A 422 13.20 -1.25 -27.35
CA HIS A 422 13.85 0.05 -27.55
C HIS A 422 15.21 0.11 -26.86
N ARG A 423 16.02 1.10 -27.24
CA ARG A 423 17.35 1.34 -26.68
C ARG A 423 17.50 2.81 -26.30
N LEU A 424 17.82 3.08 -25.04
CA LEU A 424 18.10 4.41 -24.51
C LEU A 424 19.60 4.55 -24.28
N TYR A 425 20.21 5.59 -24.83
CA TYR A 425 21.58 6.01 -24.56
C TYR A 425 21.53 7.32 -23.79
N ALA A 426 22.17 7.42 -22.63
CA ALA A 426 22.19 8.66 -21.86
C ALA A 426 23.58 8.94 -21.26
N ASP A 427 23.91 10.23 -21.12
CA ASP A 427 25.17 10.77 -20.58
C ASP A 427 24.88 12.10 -19.88
N GLY A 428 25.60 12.40 -18.80
CA GLY A 428 25.57 13.69 -18.12
C GLY A 428 26.95 14.17 -17.69
N GLY A 429 27.36 15.35 -18.15
CA GLY A 429 28.71 15.87 -17.94
C GLY A 429 28.73 17.26 -17.32
N ALA A 430 29.78 17.57 -16.55
CA ALA A 430 30.06 18.91 -16.05
C ALA A 430 31.46 19.40 -16.48
N ARG A 431 31.55 20.67 -16.93
CA ARG A 431 32.81 21.33 -17.30
C ARG A 431 33.51 21.86 -16.05
N GLY A 432 34.30 20.99 -15.45
CA GLY A 432 34.73 21.12 -14.06
C GLY A 432 33.73 20.41 -13.14
N ASN A 433 34.20 19.83 -12.04
CA ASN A 433 33.39 18.96 -11.19
C ASN A 433 33.51 19.37 -9.71
N PRO A 434 32.54 20.13 -9.16
CA PRO A 434 31.34 20.66 -9.82
C PRO A 434 31.63 21.81 -10.80
N GLY A 435 30.72 22.04 -11.75
CA GLY A 435 30.82 23.07 -12.79
C GLY A 435 29.56 23.12 -13.66
N PRO A 436 29.53 24.00 -14.70
CA PRO A 436 28.44 24.07 -15.65
C PRO A 436 28.20 22.72 -16.31
N ALA A 437 26.97 22.22 -16.24
CA ALA A 437 26.63 20.83 -16.54
C ALA A 437 25.42 20.72 -17.47
N GLY A 438 25.41 19.64 -18.25
CA GLY A 438 24.35 19.33 -19.20
C GLY A 438 24.06 17.84 -19.23
N ILE A 439 22.92 17.50 -19.80
CA ILE A 439 22.44 16.12 -19.95
C ILE A 439 22.12 15.84 -21.42
N GLY A 440 22.32 14.61 -21.84
CA GLY A 440 22.01 14.11 -23.16
C GLY A 440 21.33 12.75 -23.06
N ALA A 441 20.21 12.56 -23.77
CA ALA A 441 19.51 11.29 -23.85
C ALA A 441 19.02 11.05 -25.28
N ARG A 442 19.13 9.81 -25.77
CA ARG A 442 18.75 9.38 -27.12
C ARG A 442 18.01 8.06 -27.07
N LEU A 443 16.75 8.09 -27.45
CA LEU A 443 15.88 6.92 -27.55
C LEU A 443 15.80 6.42 -28.99
N VAL A 444 16.00 5.12 -29.17
CA VAL A 444 16.07 4.45 -30.48
C VAL A 444 15.16 3.23 -30.48
N ASN A 445 14.40 3.02 -31.55
CA ASN A 445 13.53 1.84 -31.68
C ASN A 445 14.30 0.57 -32.08
N ALA A 446 13.60 -0.57 -32.15
CA ALA A 446 14.18 -1.84 -32.59
C ALA A 446 14.82 -1.74 -33.98
N ALA A 447 14.17 -1.03 -34.92
CA ALA A 447 14.67 -0.76 -36.28
C ALA A 447 15.90 0.18 -36.35
N GLY A 448 16.39 0.70 -35.21
CA GLY A 448 17.58 1.57 -35.16
C GLY A 448 17.28 3.04 -35.51
N GLN A 449 16.01 3.44 -35.58
CA GLN A 449 15.59 4.81 -35.86
C GLN A 449 15.48 5.60 -34.55
N VAL A 450 15.92 6.86 -34.57
CA VAL A 450 15.78 7.78 -33.44
C VAL A 450 14.30 8.10 -33.25
N VAL A 451 13.82 7.88 -32.03
CA VAL A 451 12.46 8.21 -31.58
C VAL A 451 12.43 9.58 -30.91
N GLU A 452 13.47 9.90 -30.13
CA GLU A 452 13.62 11.13 -29.36
C GLU A 452 15.09 11.39 -29.03
N GLU A 453 15.49 12.66 -29.03
CA GLU A 453 16.77 13.15 -28.51
C GLU A 453 16.48 14.33 -27.57
N VAL A 454 17.05 14.30 -26.38
CA VAL A 454 16.92 15.35 -25.36
C VAL A 454 18.32 15.88 -25.03
N ALA A 455 18.46 17.20 -25.02
CA ALA A 455 19.67 17.91 -24.62
C ALA A 455 19.25 19.10 -23.76
N ASP A 456 19.72 19.19 -22.52
CA ASP A 456 19.35 20.29 -21.61
C ASP A 456 20.50 20.70 -20.68
N TYR A 457 20.49 21.97 -20.27
CA TYR A 457 21.48 22.57 -19.38
C TYR A 457 20.94 22.67 -17.96
N ILE A 458 21.54 21.89 -17.06
CA ILE A 458 21.07 21.68 -15.68
C ILE A 458 21.72 22.63 -14.66
N GLY A 459 22.39 23.70 -15.11
CA GLY A 459 23.08 24.64 -14.23
C GLY A 459 24.43 24.12 -13.74
N THR A 460 24.75 24.32 -12.47
CA THR A 460 26.01 23.85 -11.87
C THR A 460 25.79 22.55 -11.11
N ALA A 461 26.39 21.46 -11.57
CA ALA A 461 26.29 20.13 -10.96
C ALA A 461 27.65 19.43 -10.85
N THR A 462 27.68 18.28 -10.18
CA THR A 462 28.79 17.32 -10.28
C THR A 462 28.48 16.31 -11.39
N ASN A 463 29.50 15.68 -11.99
CA ASN A 463 29.30 14.67 -13.04
C ASN A 463 28.25 13.63 -12.61
N ASN A 464 28.42 13.00 -11.43
CA ASN A 464 27.48 11.98 -10.95
C ASN A 464 26.03 12.49 -10.78
N VAL A 465 25.81 13.78 -10.53
CA VAL A 465 24.45 14.35 -10.48
C VAL A 465 23.90 14.52 -11.90
N ALA A 466 24.72 15.00 -12.84
CA ALA A 466 24.35 15.11 -14.25
C ALA A 466 24.01 13.74 -14.86
N GLU A 467 24.85 12.73 -14.63
CA GLU A 467 24.66 11.33 -15.08
C GLU A 467 23.31 10.76 -14.61
N TYR A 468 22.97 10.96 -13.34
CA TYR A 468 21.66 10.55 -12.81
C TYR A 468 20.52 11.33 -13.47
N GLN A 469 20.66 12.65 -13.65
CA GLN A 469 19.62 13.46 -14.28
C GLN A 469 19.41 13.07 -15.76
N ALA A 470 20.48 12.77 -16.50
CA ALA A 470 20.40 12.25 -17.86
C ALA A 470 19.65 10.92 -17.94
N LEU A 471 19.95 9.99 -17.01
CA LEU A 471 19.20 8.74 -16.89
C LEU A 471 17.71 9.00 -16.58
N LEU A 472 17.40 9.86 -15.61
CA LEU A 472 16.01 10.19 -15.25
C LEU A 472 15.23 10.75 -16.44
N THR A 473 15.76 11.79 -17.09
CA THR A 473 15.14 12.42 -18.27
C THR A 473 14.99 11.46 -19.44
N GLY A 474 15.98 10.58 -19.66
CA GLY A 474 15.89 9.55 -20.71
C GLY A 474 14.83 8.48 -20.42
N LEU A 475 14.67 8.07 -19.16
CA LEU A 475 13.62 7.12 -18.75
C LEU A 475 12.23 7.77 -18.82
N GLU A 476 12.09 9.03 -18.41
CA GLU A 476 10.86 9.80 -18.52
C GLU A 476 10.42 9.94 -19.98
N ALA A 477 11.34 10.33 -20.89
CA ALA A 477 11.07 10.37 -22.33
C ALA A 477 10.65 9.00 -22.89
N ALA A 478 11.31 7.90 -22.49
CA ALA A 478 10.93 6.56 -22.92
C ALA A 478 9.52 6.14 -22.44
N LEU A 479 9.14 6.48 -21.21
CA LEU A 479 7.80 6.24 -20.69
C LEU A 479 6.73 7.10 -21.39
N ASP A 480 7.03 8.37 -21.67
CA ASP A 480 6.13 9.28 -22.39
C ASP A 480 5.87 8.83 -23.83
N ARG A 481 6.82 8.11 -24.44
CA ARG A 481 6.65 7.45 -25.74
C ARG A 481 5.99 6.06 -25.66
N GLY A 482 5.59 5.60 -24.48
CA GLY A 482 4.92 4.32 -24.28
C GLY A 482 5.82 3.10 -24.46
N VAL A 483 7.13 3.23 -24.23
CA VAL A 483 8.06 2.11 -24.34
C VAL A 483 7.86 1.13 -23.19
N GLU A 484 7.45 -0.11 -23.52
CA GLU A 484 7.27 -1.17 -22.52
C GLU A 484 8.55 -1.98 -22.24
N ARG A 485 9.42 -2.16 -23.26
CA ARG A 485 10.68 -2.92 -23.16
C ARG A 485 11.89 -2.09 -23.57
N LEU A 486 12.87 -1.94 -22.68
CA LEU A 486 13.98 -1.00 -22.86
C LEU A 486 15.35 -1.58 -22.44
N ASP A 487 16.33 -1.52 -23.34
CA ASP A 487 17.75 -1.62 -22.94
C ASP A 487 18.30 -0.21 -22.72
N VAL A 488 18.86 0.06 -21.53
CA VAL A 488 19.45 1.35 -21.16
C VAL A 488 20.97 1.22 -21.14
N PHE A 489 21.65 2.16 -21.79
CA PHE A 489 23.09 2.22 -21.92
C PHE A 489 23.64 3.54 -21.38
N LEU A 490 24.64 3.43 -20.49
CA LEU A 490 25.36 4.53 -19.86
C LEU A 490 26.86 4.21 -19.86
N ASP A 491 27.74 5.20 -19.95
CA ASP A 491 29.19 5.04 -19.69
C ASP A 491 29.60 5.31 -18.23
N SER A 492 28.62 5.61 -17.37
CA SER A 492 28.81 5.73 -15.93
C SER A 492 28.68 4.40 -15.18
N GLU A 493 29.78 3.65 -15.01
CA GLU A 493 29.78 2.41 -14.19
C GLU A 493 29.18 2.62 -12.78
N LEU A 494 29.40 3.79 -12.18
CA LEU A 494 28.89 4.11 -10.86
C LEU A 494 27.35 4.11 -10.82
N VAL A 495 26.70 4.78 -11.78
CA VAL A 495 25.23 4.86 -11.85
C VAL A 495 24.68 3.48 -12.20
N VAL A 496 25.23 2.82 -13.22
CA VAL A 496 24.83 1.45 -13.64
C VAL A 496 24.89 0.47 -12.46
N HIS A 497 25.96 0.49 -11.66
CA HIS A 497 26.08 -0.41 -10.52
C HIS A 497 25.21 -0.03 -9.33
N GLN A 498 24.86 1.25 -9.17
CA GLN A 498 23.94 1.68 -8.11
C GLN A 498 22.47 1.34 -8.43
N VAL A 499 22.00 1.61 -9.66
CA VAL A 499 20.60 1.29 -10.03
C VAL A 499 20.36 -0.22 -10.12
N ASN A 500 21.35 -1.00 -10.54
CA ASN A 500 21.33 -2.47 -10.48
C ASN A 500 21.59 -3.06 -9.07
N GLY A 501 21.57 -2.24 -8.01
CA GLY A 501 21.70 -2.69 -6.62
C GLY A 501 23.06 -3.27 -6.20
N ARG A 502 24.08 -3.25 -7.08
CA ARG A 502 25.43 -3.78 -6.80
C ARG A 502 26.21 -2.89 -5.84
N TYR A 503 26.08 -1.56 -5.98
CA TYR A 503 26.77 -0.56 -5.15
C TYR A 503 25.78 0.25 -4.30
N LYS A 504 26.16 0.54 -3.05
CA LYS A 504 25.38 1.39 -2.15
C LYS A 504 25.59 2.88 -2.44
N VAL A 505 24.50 3.65 -2.51
CA VAL A 505 24.54 5.10 -2.68
C VAL A 505 24.93 5.80 -1.36
N LYS A 506 26.21 6.16 -1.23
CA LYS A 506 26.75 6.81 -0.02
C LYS A 506 26.51 8.33 0.01
N ALA A 507 26.64 9.00 -1.13
CA ALA A 507 26.49 10.45 -1.22
C ALA A 507 25.02 10.87 -1.05
N ALA A 508 24.73 11.75 -0.09
CA ALA A 508 23.36 12.15 0.25
C ALA A 508 22.60 12.73 -0.95
N VAL A 509 23.26 13.59 -1.75
CA VAL A 509 22.69 14.22 -2.96
C VAL A 509 22.26 13.22 -4.04
N LEU A 510 22.87 12.03 -4.10
CA LEU A 510 22.53 11.00 -5.10
C LEU A 510 21.40 10.08 -4.64
N LYS A 511 21.08 10.03 -3.33
CA LYS A 511 19.99 9.19 -2.79
C LYS A 511 18.60 9.51 -3.36
N PRO A 512 18.15 10.79 -3.47
CA PRO A 512 16.85 11.07 -4.08
C PRO A 512 16.83 10.70 -5.57
N LEU A 513 17.89 11.03 -6.32
CA LEU A 513 18.00 10.70 -7.75
C LEU A 513 18.00 9.19 -8.00
N HIS A 514 18.70 8.42 -7.17
CA HIS A 514 18.69 6.95 -7.22
C HIS A 514 17.31 6.36 -6.93
N ARG A 515 16.60 6.85 -5.90
CA ARG A 515 15.22 6.42 -5.60
C ARG A 515 14.29 6.67 -6.79
N GLN A 516 14.37 7.86 -7.41
CA GLN A 516 13.58 8.20 -8.59
C GLN A 516 13.95 7.33 -9.80
N ALA A 517 15.25 7.06 -10.02
CA ALA A 517 15.70 6.20 -11.12
C ALA A 517 15.19 4.75 -10.95
N CYS A 518 15.28 4.18 -9.75
CA CYS A 518 14.69 2.86 -9.47
C CYS A 518 13.17 2.83 -9.66
N LEU A 519 12.46 3.90 -9.26
CA LEU A 519 11.01 4.04 -9.45
C LEU A 519 10.60 4.19 -10.92
N LEU A 520 11.43 4.82 -11.76
CA LEU A 520 11.19 4.90 -13.20
C LEU A 520 11.50 3.57 -13.89
N LEU A 521 12.60 2.92 -13.53
CA LEU A 521 12.96 1.60 -14.05
C LEU A 521 11.87 0.55 -13.73
N SER A 522 11.25 0.60 -12.55
CA SER A 522 10.17 -0.33 -12.20
C SER A 522 8.84 -0.11 -12.95
N LYS A 523 8.74 0.89 -13.83
CA LYS A 523 7.54 1.14 -14.67
C LYS A 523 7.58 0.45 -16.03
N PHE A 524 8.74 -0.02 -16.46
CA PHE A 524 8.89 -0.80 -17.70
C PHE A 524 8.49 -2.26 -17.46
N HIS A 525 7.82 -2.88 -18.43
CA HIS A 525 7.53 -4.32 -18.39
C HIS A 525 8.81 -5.15 -18.40
N GLU A 526 9.83 -4.69 -19.13
CA GLU A 526 11.16 -5.31 -19.11
C GLU A 526 12.24 -4.23 -19.31
N VAL A 527 13.20 -4.12 -18.39
CA VAL A 527 14.30 -3.17 -18.52
C VAL A 527 15.64 -3.74 -18.06
N ASP A 528 16.68 -3.51 -18.86
CA ASP A 528 18.07 -3.87 -18.55
C ASP A 528 18.95 -2.62 -18.57
N VAL A 529 19.64 -2.31 -17.48
CA VAL A 529 20.61 -1.19 -17.44
C VAL A 529 22.04 -1.73 -17.53
N ARG A 530 22.75 -1.37 -18.61
CA ARG A 530 24.08 -1.90 -18.94
C ARG A 530 25.11 -0.77 -19.12
N HIS A 531 26.35 -1.05 -18.74
CA HIS A 531 27.48 -0.15 -18.98
C HIS A 531 28.02 -0.34 -20.40
N ILE A 532 28.38 0.76 -21.07
CA ILE A 532 29.08 0.77 -22.37
C ILE A 532 30.31 1.69 -22.33
N PRO A 533 31.37 1.41 -23.10
CA PRO A 533 32.49 2.36 -23.26
C PRO A 533 32.01 3.69 -23.87
N ARG A 534 32.66 4.80 -23.46
CA ARG A 534 32.30 6.17 -23.90
C ARG A 534 32.30 6.36 -25.41
N GLU A 535 33.17 5.65 -26.13
CA GLU A 535 33.21 5.67 -27.60
C GLU A 535 31.90 5.16 -28.24
N GLN A 536 31.13 4.35 -27.51
CA GLN A 536 29.83 3.83 -27.92
C GLN A 536 28.67 4.75 -27.46
N ASN A 537 28.90 5.66 -26.51
CA ASN A 537 27.91 6.63 -26.02
C ASN A 537 28.04 8.03 -26.68
N ALA A 538 28.90 8.17 -27.70
CA ALA A 538 29.28 9.45 -28.32
C ALA A 538 28.10 10.31 -28.83
N ALA A 539 26.93 9.72 -29.09
CA ALA A 539 25.73 10.48 -29.46
C ALA A 539 25.10 11.22 -28.26
N ALA A 540 25.13 10.64 -27.06
CA ALA A 540 24.65 11.31 -25.85
C ALA A 540 25.66 12.37 -25.36
N ASP A 541 26.97 12.08 -25.42
CA ASP A 541 28.05 13.04 -25.14
C ASP A 541 27.98 14.30 -26.03
N ALA A 542 27.63 14.12 -27.31
CA ALA A 542 27.41 15.25 -28.22
C ALA A 542 26.23 16.14 -27.78
N LEU A 543 25.13 15.55 -27.29
CA LEU A 543 23.96 16.27 -26.76
C LEU A 543 24.31 17.03 -25.48
N VAL A 544 25.06 16.41 -24.55
CA VAL A 544 25.61 17.06 -23.35
C VAL A 544 26.43 18.29 -23.71
N ASN A 545 27.40 18.13 -24.62
CA ASN A 545 28.26 19.23 -25.03
C ASN A 545 27.49 20.35 -25.75
N GLN A 546 26.54 20.00 -26.62
CA GLN A 546 25.65 20.96 -27.27
C GLN A 546 24.84 21.78 -26.25
N ALA A 547 24.29 21.14 -25.22
CA ALA A 547 23.52 21.84 -24.18
C ALA A 547 24.38 22.83 -23.38
N ILE A 548 25.58 22.40 -22.95
CA ILE A 548 26.51 23.29 -22.23
C ILE A 548 26.98 24.44 -23.13
N ASP A 549 27.39 24.15 -24.38
CA ASP A 549 27.82 25.18 -25.33
C ASP A 549 26.71 26.16 -25.72
N ALA A 550 25.45 25.75 -25.74
CA ALA A 550 24.32 26.64 -25.99
C ALA A 550 24.06 27.59 -24.80
N ALA A 551 24.29 27.13 -23.56
CA ALA A 551 24.04 27.89 -22.34
C ALA A 551 25.22 28.76 -21.87
N THR A 552 26.46 28.47 -22.31
CA THR A 552 27.68 29.19 -21.88
C THR A 552 28.30 30.09 -22.97
N ARG A 553 27.52 30.50 -23.97
CA ARG A 553 27.95 31.39 -25.08
C ARG A 553 27.64 32.86 -24.84
#